data_AF-A0A8H9I5Z7-F1
#
_entry.id   AF-A0A8H9I5Z7-F1
#
_cell.length_a   1.000
_cell.length_b   1.000
_cell.length_c   1.000
_cell.angle_alpha   90.00
_cell.angle_beta   90.00
_cell.angle_gamma   90.00
#
_symmetry.space_group_name_H-M   'P 1'
#
loop_
_entity.id
_entity.type
_entity.pdbx_description
1 polymer ?
#
loop_
_entity_poly.entity_id
_entity_poly.type
_entity_poly.pdbx_seq_one_letter_code
_entity_poly.pdbx_strand_id
1 'polypeptide(L)'
;MSNTPTSFSRPARMLLAAVSLTLLSGCATQYPSGSGQQSPQYVLTDDAAKLLEDEALNRFLTQSPASGVHTAARTPWGDNVEIIADAPYLAASGRKCRQLQVMEPGGSVRAALACETESGWVHQRLVTQAGGR
;
A
#
# COMPACT_ATOMS: atom_id res chain seq x y z
N MET A 1 -16.77 65.88 -52.29
CA MET A 1 -15.66 65.58 -51.37
C MET A 1 -16.23 64.83 -50.18
N SER A 2 -15.71 63.64 -49.94
CA SER A 2 -16.08 62.69 -48.89
C SER A 2 -15.98 63.26 -47.47
N ASN A 3 -16.78 62.77 -46.54
CA ASN A 3 -16.29 61.88 -45.48
C ASN A 3 -17.38 61.55 -44.45
N THR A 4 -17.59 60.25 -44.26
CA THR A 4 -18.36 59.63 -43.18
C THR A 4 -17.39 59.27 -42.05
N PRO A 5 -17.70 59.49 -40.77
CA PRO A 5 -17.07 58.74 -39.69
C PRO A 5 -18.01 57.63 -39.19
N THR A 6 -17.53 56.40 -39.32
CA THR A 6 -18.15 55.15 -38.87
C THR A 6 -18.00 54.98 -37.36
N SER A 7 -19.08 54.55 -36.72
CA SER A 7 -19.16 54.17 -35.32
C SER A 7 -18.39 52.87 -35.06
N PHE A 8 -17.32 52.94 -34.26
CA PHE A 8 -16.59 51.78 -33.74
C PHE A 8 -16.79 51.67 -32.24
N SER A 9 -17.93 51.14 -31.81
CA SER A 9 -18.12 50.69 -30.43
C SER A 9 -19.05 49.50 -30.43
N ARG A 10 -18.49 48.29 -30.67
CA ARG A 10 -19.16 47.01 -30.38
C ARG A 10 -18.35 45.70 -30.50
N PRO A 11 -17.14 45.58 -31.08
CA PRO A 11 -16.56 44.23 -31.22
C PRO A 11 -15.70 43.78 -30.01
N ALA A 12 -15.39 44.67 -29.06
CA ALA A 12 -14.48 44.33 -27.95
C ALA A 12 -15.14 43.53 -26.82
N ARG A 13 -16.46 43.66 -26.61
CA ARG A 13 -17.17 42.97 -25.51
C ARG A 13 -17.55 41.52 -25.83
N MET A 14 -17.67 41.16 -27.11
CA MET A 14 -17.99 39.78 -27.51
C MET A 14 -16.79 38.83 -27.44
N LEU A 15 -15.57 39.34 -27.60
CA LEU A 15 -14.35 38.51 -27.53
C LEU A 15 -14.03 38.03 -26.10
N LEU A 16 -14.40 38.80 -25.07
CA LEU A 16 -14.17 38.45 -23.67
C LEU A 16 -15.07 37.29 -23.18
N ALA A 17 -16.29 37.18 -23.71
CA ALA A 17 -17.21 36.11 -23.31
C ALA A 17 -16.81 34.73 -23.88
N ALA A 18 -16.19 34.70 -25.06
CA ALA A 18 -15.76 33.47 -25.71
C ALA A 18 -14.54 32.82 -25.02
N VAL A 19 -13.66 33.61 -24.40
CA VAL A 19 -12.45 33.11 -23.72
C VAL A 19 -12.77 32.40 -22.40
N SER A 20 -13.86 32.78 -21.72
CA SER A 20 -14.25 32.19 -20.44
C SER A 20 -14.80 30.75 -20.53
N LEU A 21 -15.31 30.31 -21.69
CA LEU A 21 -15.87 28.96 -21.82
C LEU A 21 -14.82 27.86 -22.07
N THR A 22 -13.62 28.18 -22.55
CA THR A 22 -12.58 27.17 -22.86
C THR A 22 -11.75 26.78 -21.64
N LEU A 23 -11.83 27.51 -20.53
CA LEU A 23 -11.07 27.23 -19.31
C LEU A 23 -11.73 26.19 -18.39
N LEU A 24 -13.01 25.84 -18.61
CA LEU A 24 -13.73 24.85 -17.80
C LEU A 24 -13.66 23.42 -18.36
N SER A 25 -13.12 23.22 -19.57
CA SER A 25 -12.99 21.89 -20.21
C SER A 25 -11.68 21.16 -19.88
N GLY A 26 -10.92 21.61 -18.87
CA GLY A 26 -9.57 21.12 -18.57
C GLY A 26 -9.44 19.98 -17.56
N CYS A 27 -10.49 19.60 -16.82
CA CYS A 27 -10.34 18.65 -15.70
C CYS A 27 -10.81 17.21 -15.97
N ALA A 28 -11.21 16.86 -17.20
CA ALA A 28 -11.75 15.53 -17.51
C ALA A 28 -10.93 14.72 -18.53
N THR A 29 -9.91 15.27 -19.17
CA THR A 29 -9.44 14.73 -20.46
C THR A 29 -8.11 13.98 -20.45
N GLN A 30 -7.58 13.60 -19.28
CA GLN A 30 -6.44 12.68 -19.22
C GLN A 30 -6.61 11.66 -18.09
N TYR A 31 -7.69 10.87 -18.18
CA TYR A 31 -7.63 9.51 -17.65
C TYR A 31 -6.98 8.65 -18.74
N PRO A 32 -5.82 8.01 -18.49
CA PRO A 32 -5.17 7.17 -19.49
C PRO A 32 -6.11 6.00 -19.81
N SER A 33 -6.82 6.13 -20.92
CA SER A 33 -7.61 5.06 -21.49
C SER A 33 -6.65 4.27 -22.35
N GLY A 34 -5.89 3.38 -21.73
CA GLY A 34 -4.96 2.48 -22.40
C GLY A 34 -5.73 1.54 -23.34
N SER A 35 -5.95 1.97 -24.58
CA SER A 35 -6.40 1.12 -25.68
C SER A 35 -5.23 0.27 -26.14
N GLY A 36 -4.97 -0.81 -25.40
CA GLY A 36 -3.94 -1.77 -25.73
C GLY A 36 -3.67 -2.67 -24.55
N GLN A 37 -4.55 -3.63 -24.30
CA GLN A 37 -4.29 -4.84 -23.49
C GLN A 37 -3.30 -4.64 -22.33
N GLN A 38 -3.50 -3.59 -21.53
CA GLN A 38 -2.76 -3.42 -20.29
C GLN A 38 -3.60 -4.13 -19.25
N SER A 39 -3.27 -5.40 -19.04
CA SER A 39 -3.64 -6.09 -17.80
C SER A 39 -3.43 -5.10 -16.66
N PRO A 40 -4.40 -4.96 -15.72
CA PRO A 40 -4.18 -4.13 -14.56
C PRO A 40 -2.89 -4.62 -13.90
N GLN A 41 -1.83 -3.81 -13.99
CA GLN A 41 -0.64 -3.94 -13.16
C GLN A 41 -1.07 -3.53 -11.76
N TYR A 42 -1.92 -4.36 -11.15
CA TYR A 42 -1.79 -4.61 -9.74
C TYR A 42 -0.31 -4.94 -9.57
N VAL A 43 0.36 -4.26 -8.65
CA VAL A 43 1.53 -4.85 -8.01
C VAL A 43 0.94 -6.05 -7.25
N LEU A 44 0.65 -7.12 -7.99
CA LEU A 44 0.66 -8.47 -7.49
C LEU A 44 2.09 -8.59 -7.04
N THR A 45 2.33 -8.26 -5.78
CA THR A 45 3.57 -8.61 -5.14
C THR A 45 3.55 -10.13 -5.16
N ASP A 46 4.08 -10.69 -6.24
CA ASP A 46 4.77 -11.98 -6.26
C ASP A 46 6.04 -11.80 -5.41
N ASP A 47 5.87 -11.26 -4.20
CA ASP A 47 6.80 -11.49 -3.12
C ASP A 47 6.68 -12.99 -2.96
N ALA A 48 7.69 -13.71 -3.45
CA ALA A 48 7.92 -15.10 -3.09
C ALA A 48 8.22 -15.13 -1.58
N ALA A 49 7.19 -14.85 -0.79
CA ALA A 49 7.23 -14.78 0.64
C ALA A 49 7.54 -16.20 1.10
N LYS A 50 8.76 -16.38 1.63
CA LYS A 50 9.24 -17.70 2.00
C LYS A 50 8.37 -18.25 3.12
N LEU A 51 7.94 -19.50 2.95
CA LEU A 51 7.23 -20.24 3.99
C LEU A 51 8.07 -20.32 5.25
N LEU A 52 7.43 -20.16 6.40
CA LEU A 52 8.04 -20.46 7.69
C LEU A 52 8.12 -21.98 7.83
N GLU A 53 9.34 -22.52 7.83
CA GLU A 53 9.57 -23.98 7.86
C GLU A 53 9.36 -24.59 9.26
N ASP A 54 9.38 -23.77 10.32
CA ASP A 54 9.20 -24.23 11.69
C ASP A 54 7.72 -24.47 12.03
N GLU A 55 7.35 -25.73 12.20
CA GLU A 55 6.00 -26.18 12.53
C GLU A 55 5.51 -25.67 13.91
N ALA A 56 6.40 -25.55 14.90
CA ALA A 56 6.04 -25.01 16.21
C ALA A 56 5.74 -23.51 16.12
N LEU A 57 6.50 -22.77 15.32
CA LEU A 57 6.24 -21.36 15.03
C LEU A 57 4.92 -21.19 14.28
N ASN A 58 4.63 -22.01 13.26
CA ASN A 58 3.34 -21.98 12.56
C ASN A 58 2.17 -22.22 13.51
N ARG A 59 2.26 -23.24 14.37
CA ARG A 59 1.24 -23.54 15.37
C ARG A 59 1.03 -22.38 16.34
N PHE A 60 2.13 -21.80 16.82
CA PHE A 60 2.10 -20.62 17.68
C PHE A 60 1.38 -19.44 17.00
N LEU A 61 1.73 -19.12 15.75
CA LEU A 61 1.09 -18.02 15.01
C LEU A 61 -0.41 -18.25 14.80
N THR A 62 -0.83 -19.51 14.64
CA THR A 62 -2.25 -19.88 14.48
C THR A 62 -3.04 -19.80 15.79
N GLN A 63 -2.46 -20.27 16.89
CA GLN A 63 -3.21 -20.55 18.13
C GLN A 63 -3.00 -19.54 19.25
N SER A 64 -1.89 -18.79 19.23
CA SER A 64 -1.54 -17.94 20.37
C SER A 64 -2.51 -16.76 20.50
N PRO A 65 -2.87 -16.36 21.75
CA PRO A 65 -3.58 -15.12 21.97
C PRO A 65 -2.70 -13.91 21.61
N ALA A 66 -3.28 -12.71 21.68
CA ALA A 66 -2.49 -11.48 21.61
C ALA A 66 -1.45 -11.44 22.75
N SER A 67 -0.27 -10.92 22.46
CA SER A 67 0.90 -10.89 23.34
C SER A 67 1.43 -12.27 23.75
N GLY A 68 1.07 -13.33 23.01
CA GLY A 68 1.69 -14.65 23.18
C GLY A 68 3.18 -14.58 22.87
N VAL A 69 3.98 -15.39 23.56
CA VAL A 69 5.45 -15.41 23.43
C VAL A 69 5.93 -16.79 22.96
N HIS A 70 6.89 -16.81 22.04
CA HIS A 70 7.51 -18.03 21.54
C HIS A 70 9.00 -17.82 21.25
N THR A 71 9.84 -18.72 21.75
CA THR A 71 11.27 -18.71 21.43
C THR A 71 11.53 -19.66 20.28
N ALA A 72 12.20 -19.16 19.23
CA ALA A 72 12.51 -19.93 18.03
C ALA A 72 14.01 -19.94 17.75
N ALA A 73 14.56 -21.13 17.48
CA ALA A 73 16.00 -21.31 17.28
C ALA A 73 16.50 -20.73 15.96
N ARG A 74 15.70 -20.81 14.89
CA ARG A 74 16.04 -20.30 13.55
C ARG A 74 14.80 -19.75 12.87
N THR A 75 14.84 -18.48 12.49
CA THR A 75 13.73 -17.80 11.82
C THR A 75 14.24 -16.90 10.70
N PRO A 76 13.37 -16.44 9.78
CA PRO A 76 13.74 -15.38 8.83
C PRO A 76 14.15 -14.08 9.52
N TRP A 77 13.80 -13.92 10.79
CA TRP A 77 14.18 -12.79 11.62
C TRP A 77 15.39 -13.08 12.51
N GLY A 78 16.20 -14.08 12.19
CA GLY A 78 17.42 -14.40 12.93
C GLY A 78 17.29 -15.64 13.82
N ASP A 79 18.40 -15.96 14.46
CA ASP A 79 18.54 -17.15 15.29
C ASP A 79 18.29 -16.84 16.77
N ASN A 80 17.73 -17.80 17.49
CA ASN A 80 17.46 -17.75 18.94
C ASN A 80 16.68 -16.50 19.37
N VAL A 81 15.66 -16.14 18.60
CA VAL A 81 14.84 -14.95 18.86
C VAL A 81 13.64 -15.29 19.74
N GLU A 82 13.21 -14.33 20.53
CA GLU A 82 11.89 -14.35 21.16
C GLU A 82 10.90 -13.58 20.29
N ILE A 83 9.75 -14.20 20.01
CA ILE A 83 8.69 -13.64 19.17
C ILE A 83 7.48 -13.39 20.05
N ILE A 84 7.04 -12.14 20.10
CA ILE A 84 5.79 -11.72 20.72
C ILE A 84 4.79 -11.45 19.60
N ALA A 85 3.65 -12.13 19.62
CA ALA A 85 2.64 -12.02 18.57
C ALA A 85 1.46 -11.14 18.98
N ASP A 86 1.18 -10.10 18.21
CA ASP A 86 -0.03 -9.28 18.38
C ASP A 86 -1.29 -10.03 17.95
N ALA A 87 -2.47 -9.46 18.20
CA ALA A 87 -3.73 -10.04 17.74
C ALA A 87 -3.73 -10.23 16.21
N PRO A 88 -4.32 -11.32 15.68
CA PRO A 88 -4.50 -11.45 14.25
C PRO A 88 -5.49 -10.42 13.69
N TYR A 89 -5.19 -9.92 12.50
CA TYR A 89 -6.02 -8.98 11.76
C TYR A 89 -6.12 -9.38 10.28
N LEU A 90 -7.15 -8.91 9.58
CA LEU A 90 -7.26 -9.08 8.13
C LEU A 90 -6.57 -7.92 7.43
N ALA A 91 -5.55 -8.23 6.61
CA ALA A 91 -4.89 -7.23 5.79
C ALA A 91 -5.77 -6.83 4.58
N ALA A 92 -5.38 -5.77 3.87
CA ALA A 92 -6.07 -5.34 2.64
C ALA A 92 -6.09 -6.42 1.54
N SER A 93 -5.16 -7.37 1.57
CA SER A 93 -5.14 -8.56 0.71
C SER A 93 -6.18 -9.62 1.09
N GLY A 94 -6.94 -9.43 2.18
CA GLY A 94 -7.86 -10.42 2.74
C GLY A 94 -7.16 -11.53 3.53
N ARG A 95 -5.83 -11.54 3.59
CA ARG A 95 -5.06 -12.54 4.34
C ARG A 95 -5.07 -12.20 5.83
N LYS A 96 -5.17 -13.23 6.67
CA LYS A 96 -4.95 -13.10 8.11
C LYS A 96 -3.47 -12.85 8.36
N CYS A 97 -3.13 -11.74 9.00
CA CYS A 97 -1.77 -11.36 9.33
C CYS A 97 -1.62 -11.10 10.82
N ARG A 98 -0.38 -11.18 11.31
CA ARG A 98 0.00 -10.83 12.67
C ARG A 98 1.26 -10.00 12.64
N GLN A 99 1.20 -8.85 13.30
CA GLN A 99 2.40 -8.10 13.64
C GLN A 99 3.11 -8.82 14.77
N LEU A 100 4.43 -8.84 14.68
CA LEU A 100 5.31 -9.51 15.62
C LEU A 100 6.32 -8.51 16.16
N GLN A 101 6.67 -8.66 17.44
CA GLN A 101 7.88 -8.07 18.00
C GLN A 101 8.90 -9.18 18.12
N VAL A 102 10.05 -9.01 17.46
CA VAL A 102 11.15 -9.97 17.48
C VAL A 102 12.24 -9.38 18.33
N MET A 103 12.52 -10.03 19.46
CA MET A 103 13.60 -9.70 20.37
C MET A 103 14.79 -10.63 20.11
N GLU A 104 15.91 -10.05 19.72
CA GLU A 104 17.17 -10.76 19.53
C GLU A 104 17.88 -11.02 20.88
N PRO A 105 18.79 -11.99 20.96
CA PRO A 105 19.55 -12.28 22.21
C PRO A 105 20.29 -11.07 22.79
N GLY A 106 20.62 -10.07 21.97
CA GLY A 106 21.26 -8.82 22.40
C GLY A 106 20.30 -7.76 22.96
N GLY A 107 19.00 -8.03 23.01
CA GLY A 107 17.98 -7.12 23.52
C GLY A 107 17.44 -6.12 22.48
N SER A 108 17.93 -6.15 21.24
CA SER A 108 17.33 -5.41 20.12
C SER A 108 15.94 -5.96 19.83
N VAL A 109 14.96 -5.05 19.76
CA VAL A 109 13.57 -5.39 19.38
C VAL A 109 13.27 -4.78 18.03
N ARG A 110 12.67 -5.57 17.13
CA ARG A 110 12.20 -5.09 15.83
C ARG A 110 10.81 -5.60 15.51
N ALA A 111 10.05 -4.78 14.82
CA ALA A 111 8.77 -5.19 14.25
C ALA A 111 8.97 -6.13 13.06
N ALA A 112 8.13 -7.14 12.96
CA ALA A 112 8.02 -8.07 11.84
C ALA A 112 6.54 -8.33 11.50
N LEU A 113 6.30 -8.94 10.33
CA LEU A 113 4.96 -9.30 9.88
C LEU A 113 4.96 -10.73 9.35
N ALA A 114 3.99 -11.51 9.79
CA ALA A 114 3.69 -12.82 9.23
C ALA A 114 2.23 -12.85 8.75
N CYS A 115 1.99 -13.48 7.61
CA CYS A 115 0.65 -13.62 7.05
C CYS A 115 0.37 -15.08 6.68
N GLU A 116 -0.86 -15.51 6.85
CA GLU A 116 -1.33 -16.85 6.55
C GLU A 116 -1.57 -17.02 5.05
N THR A 117 -1.19 -18.17 4.50
CA THR A 117 -1.48 -18.65 3.14
C THR A 117 -2.11 -20.04 3.24
N GLU A 118 -2.58 -20.58 2.13
CA GLU A 118 -3.08 -21.96 2.06
C GLU A 118 -2.03 -23.00 2.47
N SER A 119 -0.75 -22.71 2.26
CA SER A 119 0.37 -23.61 2.57
C SER A 119 1.01 -23.34 3.95
N GLY A 120 0.53 -22.34 4.70
CA GLY A 120 1.05 -21.97 6.02
C GLY A 120 1.40 -20.50 6.16
N TRP A 121 2.11 -20.15 7.23
CA TRP A 121 2.52 -18.76 7.46
C TRP A 121 3.76 -18.41 6.65
N VAL A 122 3.79 -17.21 6.10
CA VAL A 122 4.93 -16.64 5.38
C VAL A 122 5.38 -15.35 6.04
N HIS A 123 6.68 -15.09 5.97
CA HIS A 123 7.24 -13.80 6.35
C HIS A 123 6.93 -12.73 5.29
N GLN A 124 6.44 -11.56 5.73
CA GLN A 124 6.20 -10.42 4.85
C GLN A 124 6.99 -9.20 5.31
N ARG A 125 7.46 -8.40 4.34
CA ARG A 125 8.10 -7.11 4.62
C ARG A 125 7.08 -6.08 5.10
N LEU A 126 7.40 -5.37 6.17
CA LEU A 126 6.66 -4.17 6.59
C LEU A 126 6.92 -3.03 5.59
N VAL A 127 5.88 -2.55 4.92
CA VAL A 127 5.95 -1.43 3.96
C VAL A 127 5.78 -0.08 4.65
N THR A 128 5.03 -0.06 5.76
CA THR A 128 4.89 1.09 6.64
C THR A 128 5.19 0.63 8.06
N GLN A 129 6.29 1.11 8.64
CA GLN A 129 6.37 1.16 10.09
C GLN A 129 5.51 2.36 10.50
N ALA A 130 4.27 2.11 10.93
CA ALA A 130 3.64 3.05 11.82
C ALA A 130 4.50 3.04 13.08
N GLY A 131 5.39 4.03 13.22
CA GLY A 131 6.23 4.19 14.40
C GLY A 131 5.34 4.28 15.63
N GLY A 132 5.16 3.14 16.29
CA GLY A 132 4.46 3.03 17.57
C GLY A 132 5.46 3.35 18.66
N ARG A 133 5.34 4.59 19.15
CA ARG A 133 5.89 5.18 20.39
C ARG A 133 6.76 4.30 21.28
#